data_AF-A0A2D8HSS1-F1
#
_entry.id   AF-A0A2D8HSS1-F1
#
_cell.length_a   1.000
_cell.length_b   1.000
_cell.length_c   1.000
_cell.angle_alpha   90.00
_cell.angle_beta   90.00
_cell.angle_gamma   90.00
#
_symmetry.space_group_name_H-M   'P 1'
#
loop_
_entity.id
_entity.type
_entity.pdbx_description
1 polymer ?
#
loop_
_entity_poly.entity_id
_entity_poly.type
_entity_poly.pdbx_seq_one_letter_code
_entity_poly.pdbx_strand_id
1 'polypeptide(L)'
;MAGLTVSTQPTAEPVSLQEVKQYLRVEDSTDERVIRPFIETARRFCEEHIGRSLMQQGLTLFIDAYDDTNDPLWEGTRTGPYLNYYKNYITLPKPPVISVTSVSTFADDDTETTMAASRYFVDNAREPAR
;
A
#
# COMPACT_ATOMS: atom_id res chain seq x y z
N MET A 1 4.85 -2.65 15.62
CA MET A 1 5.21 -3.47 14.44
C MET A 1 4.86 -2.67 13.20
N ALA A 2 5.78 -1.88 12.66
CA ALA A 2 5.55 -1.17 11.41
C ALA A 2 5.69 -2.10 10.19
N GLY A 3 4.81 -1.94 9.19
CA GLY A 3 4.90 -2.69 7.95
C GLY A 3 3.60 -2.69 7.13
N LEU A 4 3.73 -3.00 5.83
CA LEU A 4 2.61 -3.21 4.93
C LEU A 4 2.35 -4.71 4.80
N THR A 5 1.15 -5.16 5.12
CA THR A 5 0.74 -6.55 4.95
C THR A 5 -0.44 -6.68 3.99
N VAL A 6 -0.51 -7.80 3.26
CA VAL A 6 -1.64 -8.10 2.37
C VAL A 6 -2.68 -8.86 3.18
N SER A 7 -3.84 -8.26 3.40
CA SER A 7 -4.95 -8.87 4.14
C SER A 7 -5.86 -9.70 3.24
N THR A 8 -6.06 -9.27 1.99
CA THR A 8 -6.81 -10.04 0.98
C THR A 8 -6.06 -10.02 -0.35
N GLN A 9 -5.83 -11.21 -0.91
CA GLN A 9 -5.20 -11.35 -2.23
C GLN A 9 -6.17 -10.95 -3.34
N PRO A 10 -5.67 -10.52 -4.51
CA PRO A 10 -6.51 -10.29 -5.67
C PRO A 10 -7.26 -11.55 -6.11
N THR A 11 -8.52 -11.39 -6.47
CA THR A 11 -9.37 -12.48 -6.99
C THR A 11 -9.24 -12.66 -8.51
N ALA A 12 -8.56 -11.73 -9.18
CA ALA A 12 -8.32 -11.74 -10.62
C ALA A 12 -6.90 -11.26 -10.91
N GLU A 13 -6.36 -11.73 -12.03
CA GLU A 13 -5.04 -11.34 -12.54
C GLU A 13 -5.19 -10.40 -13.75
N PRO A 14 -4.25 -9.47 -13.99
CA PRO A 14 -4.35 -8.45 -15.04
C PRO A 14 -4.38 -8.99 -16.46
N VAL A 15 -3.85 -10.20 -16.66
CA VAL A 15 -3.90 -10.90 -17.93
C VAL A 15 -4.53 -12.27 -17.67
N SER A 16 -5.51 -12.64 -18.47
CA SER A 16 -6.17 -13.93 -18.36
C SER A 16 -5.27 -15.06 -18.85
N LEU A 17 -5.49 -16.28 -18.33
CA LEU A 17 -4.78 -17.47 -18.80
C LEU A 17 -4.90 -17.65 -20.32
N GLN A 18 -6.10 -17.39 -20.87
CA GLN A 18 -6.38 -17.59 -22.28
C GLN A 18 -5.58 -16.62 -23.17
N GLU A 19 -5.48 -15.35 -22.77
CA GLU A 19 -4.66 -14.36 -23.50
C GLU A 19 -3.19 -14.76 -23.50
N VAL A 20 -2.66 -15.25 -22.37
CA VAL A 20 -1.28 -15.73 -22.28
C VAL A 20 -1.06 -16.98 -23.14
N LYS A 21 -2.02 -17.91 -23.15
CA LYS A 21 -1.96 -19.11 -24.02
C LYS A 21 -1.94 -18.72 -25.49
N GLN A 22 -2.78 -17.77 -25.91
CA GLN A 22 -2.80 -17.28 -27.30
C GLN A 22 -1.48 -16.59 -27.67
N TYR A 23 -0.90 -15.81 -26.76
CA TYR A 23 0.38 -15.14 -26.97
C TYR A 23 1.56 -16.13 -27.10
N LEU A 24 1.61 -17.13 -26.21
CA LEU A 24 2.66 -18.16 -26.19
C LEU A 24 2.43 -19.28 -27.22
N ARG A 25 1.26 -19.31 -27.89
CA ARG A 25 0.82 -20.37 -28.80
C ARG A 25 0.79 -21.75 -28.14
N VAL A 26 0.31 -21.81 -26.91
CA VAL A 26 0.17 -23.03 -26.12
C VAL A 26 -1.28 -23.50 -26.18
N GLU A 27 -1.52 -24.68 -26.73
CA GLU A 27 -2.86 -25.26 -26.86
C GLU A 27 -3.16 -26.29 -25.76
N ASP A 28 -2.13 -27.01 -25.29
CA ASP A 28 -2.27 -28.08 -24.32
C ASP A 28 -2.60 -27.59 -22.90
N SER A 29 -3.24 -28.45 -22.12
CA SER A 29 -3.65 -28.20 -20.73
C SER A 29 -2.53 -28.46 -19.71
N THR A 30 -1.46 -29.18 -20.06
CA THR A 30 -0.39 -29.53 -19.10
C THR A 30 0.40 -28.29 -18.65
N ASP A 31 0.64 -27.38 -19.59
CA ASP A 31 1.44 -26.16 -19.36
C ASP A 31 0.69 -25.10 -18.54
N GLU A 32 -0.65 -25.21 -18.42
CA GLU A 32 -1.46 -24.28 -17.62
C GLU A 32 -1.05 -24.27 -16.15
N ARG A 33 -0.54 -25.41 -15.65
CA ARG A 33 -0.05 -25.52 -14.27
C ARG A 33 1.19 -24.67 -14.02
N VAL A 34 2.01 -24.40 -15.04
CA VAL A 34 3.23 -23.59 -14.94
C VAL A 34 2.93 -22.13 -15.26
N ILE A 35 2.07 -21.88 -16.26
CA ILE A 35 1.71 -20.52 -16.69
C ILE A 35 0.98 -19.76 -15.57
N ARG A 36 0.09 -20.42 -14.82
CA ARG A 36 -0.67 -19.77 -13.73
C ARG A 36 0.26 -19.12 -12.68
N PRO A 37 1.21 -19.83 -12.04
CA PRO A 37 2.18 -19.23 -11.14
C PRO A 37 2.99 -18.09 -11.77
N PHE A 38 3.35 -18.19 -13.05
CA PHE A 38 4.13 -17.15 -13.72
C PHE A 38 3.38 -15.83 -13.85
N ILE A 39 2.07 -15.89 -14.14
CA ILE A 39 1.21 -14.70 -14.16
C ILE A 39 1.19 -14.03 -12.78
N GLU A 40 0.99 -14.82 -11.72
CA GLU A 40 0.96 -14.31 -10.34
C GLU A 40 2.30 -13.69 -9.94
N THR A 41 3.43 -14.33 -10.25
CA THR A 41 4.76 -13.79 -9.95
C THR A 41 5.09 -12.55 -10.78
N ALA A 42 4.67 -12.52 -12.04
CA ALA A 42 4.88 -11.37 -12.92
C ALA A 42 4.11 -10.16 -12.40
N ARG A 43 2.86 -10.33 -11.95
CA ARG A 43 2.11 -9.26 -11.28
C ARG A 43 2.87 -8.72 -10.08
N ARG A 44 3.29 -9.59 -9.15
CA ARG A 44 4.01 -9.17 -7.93
C ARG A 44 5.28 -8.41 -8.25
N PHE A 45 6.06 -8.91 -9.21
CA PHE A 45 7.28 -8.24 -9.67
C PHE A 45 6.98 -6.85 -10.25
N CYS A 46 5.98 -6.74 -11.11
CA CYS A 46 5.56 -5.45 -11.66
C CYS A 46 5.08 -4.50 -10.56
N GLU A 47 4.25 -4.96 -9.62
CA GLU A 47 3.75 -4.15 -8.50
C GLU A 47 4.88 -3.62 -7.60
N GLU A 48 5.89 -4.44 -7.32
CA GLU A 48 7.08 -4.02 -6.58
C GLU A 48 7.91 -2.99 -7.36
N HIS A 49 8.07 -3.19 -8.67
CA HIS A 49 8.85 -2.29 -9.52
C HIS A 49 8.21 -0.91 -9.67
N ILE A 50 6.89 -0.86 -9.87
CA ILE A 50 6.16 0.41 -10.08
C ILE A 50 5.68 1.03 -8.77
N GLY A 51 5.67 0.27 -7.67
CA GLY A 51 5.14 0.71 -6.38
C GLY A 51 3.63 0.97 -6.40
N ARG A 52 2.87 0.26 -7.25
CA ARG A 52 1.41 0.41 -7.44
C ARG A 52 0.72 -0.94 -7.31
N SER A 53 -0.58 -0.92 -6.98
CA SER A 53 -1.41 -2.11 -7.04
C SER A 53 -2.03 -2.24 -8.44
N LEU A 54 -1.74 -3.33 -9.16
CA LEU A 54 -2.30 -3.56 -10.49
C LEU A 54 -3.70 -4.16 -10.44
N MET A 55 -4.01 -4.86 -9.35
CA MET A 55 -5.30 -5.47 -9.09
C MET A 55 -5.81 -5.11 -7.71
N GLN A 56 -7.13 -5.19 -7.53
CA GLN A 56 -7.78 -4.91 -6.26
C GLN A 56 -7.29 -5.91 -5.20
N GLN A 57 -6.70 -5.40 -4.13
CA GLN A 57 -6.23 -6.16 -2.97
C GLN A 57 -6.50 -5.38 -1.69
N GLY A 58 -6.68 -6.10 -0.59
CA GLY A 58 -6.72 -5.52 0.74
C GLY A 58 -5.32 -5.42 1.31
N LEU A 59 -4.94 -4.21 1.71
CA LEU A 59 -3.65 -3.92 2.34
C LEU A 59 -3.90 -3.32 3.72
N THR A 60 -3.12 -3.77 4.69
CA THR A 60 -3.10 -3.19 6.03
C THR A 60 -1.73 -2.56 6.25
N LEU A 61 -1.72 -1.26 6.52
CA LEU A 61 -0.51 -0.51 6.86
C LEU A 61 -0.46 -0.32 8.37
N PHE A 62 0.55 -0.90 9.00
CA PHE A 62 0.89 -0.64 10.39
C PHE A 62 1.99 0.41 10.45
N ILE A 63 1.78 1.46 11.23
CA ILE A 63 2.75 2.52 11.49
C ILE A 63 2.96 2.64 13.00
N ASP A 64 4.22 2.77 13.43
CA ASP A 64 4.55 2.94 14.85
C ASP A 64 4.46 4.42 15.27
N ALA A 65 4.66 5.36 14.34
CA ALA A 65 4.49 6.80 14.54
C ALA A 65 4.06 7.50 13.25
N TYR A 66 3.30 8.59 13.37
CA TYR A 66 2.93 9.46 12.24
C TYR A 66 3.72 10.77 12.19
N ASP A 67 4.43 11.10 13.27
CA ASP A 67 5.20 12.34 13.37
C ASP A 67 6.51 12.21 12.57
N ASP A 68 6.80 13.20 11.75
CA ASP A 68 8.00 13.25 10.92
C ASP A 68 9.04 14.07 11.68
N THR A 69 9.89 13.41 12.45
CA THR A 69 10.99 14.05 13.18
C THR A 69 12.21 14.32 12.31
N ASN A 70 12.04 14.39 10.98
CA ASN A 70 13.10 14.79 10.06
C ASN A 70 13.27 16.32 10.09
N ASP A 71 13.58 16.86 11.26
CA ASP A 71 14.13 18.20 11.39
C ASP A 71 15.53 18.18 10.77
N PRO A 72 15.77 18.91 9.67
CA PRO A 72 17.08 18.95 9.07
C PRO A 72 18.07 19.52 10.09
N LEU A 73 18.98 18.68 10.56
CA LEU A 73 20.05 19.07 11.47
C LEU A 73 20.82 20.24 10.85
N TRP A 74 20.60 21.43 11.40
CA TRP A 74 21.23 22.65 10.93
C TRP A 74 22.57 22.84 11.64
N GLU A 75 23.63 23.10 10.88
CA GLU A 75 24.94 23.43 11.45
C GLU A 75 24.99 24.91 11.87
N GLY A 76 25.23 25.17 13.15
CA GLY A 76 25.35 26.52 13.73
C GLY A 76 24.20 26.91 14.66
N THR A 77 24.07 28.20 14.97
CA THR A 77 23.00 28.73 15.84
C THR A 77 22.02 29.58 15.02
N ARG A 78 20.72 29.32 15.18
CA ARG A 78 19.65 30.14 14.59
C ARG A 78 19.06 31.07 15.64
N THR A 79 18.93 32.35 15.32
CA THR A 79 18.16 33.29 16.14
C THR A 79 16.68 33.22 15.72
N GLY A 80 15.85 32.55 16.52
CA GLY A 80 14.40 32.46 16.33
C GLY A 80 13.81 31.24 17.04
N PRO A 81 12.47 31.17 17.22
CA PRO A 81 11.84 30.00 17.81
C PRO A 81 12.00 28.78 16.91
N TYR A 82 12.17 27.62 17.55
CA TYR A 82 12.11 26.32 16.90
C TYR A 82 10.64 26.01 16.56
N LEU A 83 10.34 25.84 15.27
CA LEU A 83 8.98 25.59 14.77
C LEU A 83 8.87 24.13 14.36
N ASN A 84 8.09 23.34 15.10
CA ASN A 84 7.76 21.98 14.72
C ASN A 84 6.73 22.00 13.58
N TYR A 85 7.07 21.39 12.45
CA TYR A 85 6.15 21.21 11.33
C TYR A 85 5.44 19.85 11.48
N TYR A 86 4.30 19.83 12.16
CA TYR A 86 3.50 18.62 12.29
C TYR A 86 2.86 18.23 10.95
N LYS A 87 3.06 16.97 10.54
CA LYS A 87 2.41 16.39 9.37
C LYS A 87 1.02 15.89 9.74
N ASN A 88 -0.03 16.50 9.16
CA ASN A 88 -1.43 16.16 9.44
C ASN A 88 -2.02 15.09 8.51
N TYR A 89 -1.19 14.26 7.86
CA TYR A 89 -1.67 13.24 6.92
C TYR A 89 -0.74 12.04 6.86
N ILE A 90 -1.31 10.87 6.57
CA ILE A 90 -0.57 9.62 6.40
C ILE A 90 -0.62 9.26 4.93
N THR A 91 0.53 9.18 4.26
CA THR A 91 0.58 8.76 2.86
C THR A 91 0.38 7.26 2.76
N LEU A 92 -0.60 6.85 1.97
CA LEU A 92 -0.89 5.44 1.73
C LEU A 92 0.02 4.89 0.61
N PRO A 93 0.72 3.77 0.85
CA PRO A 93 1.52 3.12 -0.18
C PRO A 93 0.63 2.42 -1.22
N LYS A 94 1.20 2.16 -2.41
CA LYS A 94 0.57 1.43 -3.52
C LYS A 94 -0.72 2.07 -4.10
N PRO A 95 -0.65 3.26 -4.72
CA PRO A 95 -1.78 3.82 -5.46
C PRO A 95 -2.14 2.95 -6.68
N PRO A 96 -3.38 3.02 -7.22
CA PRO A 96 -4.50 3.84 -6.76
C PRO A 96 -5.26 3.21 -5.57
N VAL A 97 -5.66 4.03 -4.60
CA VAL A 97 -6.48 3.61 -3.45
C VAL A 97 -7.95 3.83 -3.77
N ILE A 98 -8.77 2.79 -3.62
CA ILE A 98 -10.22 2.86 -3.86
C ILE A 98 -10.93 3.42 -2.62
N SER A 99 -10.67 2.83 -1.45
CA SER A 99 -11.30 3.20 -0.18
C SER A 99 -10.48 2.72 1.01
N VAL A 100 -10.63 3.38 2.16
CA VAL A 100 -10.12 2.93 3.47
C VAL A 100 -11.26 2.31 4.26
N THR A 101 -11.12 1.05 4.67
CA THR A 101 -12.16 0.32 5.41
C THR A 101 -12.27 0.78 6.86
N SER A 102 -11.14 0.87 7.55
CA SER A 102 -11.07 1.30 8.95
C SER A 102 -9.68 1.86 9.25
N VAL A 103 -9.62 2.70 10.29
CA VAL A 103 -8.37 3.15 10.90
C VAL A 103 -8.47 2.81 12.39
N SER A 104 -7.51 2.06 12.91
CA SER A 104 -7.47 1.66 14.31
C SER A 104 -6.16 2.11 14.96
N THR A 105 -6.22 2.43 16.25
CA THR A 105 -5.06 2.73 17.10
C THR A 105 -4.93 1.67 18.17
N PHE A 106 -3.71 1.30 18.51
CA PHE A 106 -3.41 0.34 19.57
C PHE A 106 -2.85 1.07 20.79
N ALA A 107 -3.25 0.67 21.98
CA ALA A 107 -2.67 1.14 23.24
C ALA A 107 -1.39 0.35 23.60
N ASP A 108 -0.68 0.77 24.65
CA ASP A 108 0.56 0.13 25.11
C ASP A 108 0.36 -1.35 25.54
N ASP A 109 -0.88 -1.75 25.82
CA ASP A 109 -1.29 -3.12 26.15
C ASP A 109 -1.82 -3.92 24.94
N ASP A 110 -1.63 -3.40 23.72
CA ASP A 110 -2.10 -3.96 22.45
C ASP A 110 -3.64 -3.99 22.30
N THR A 111 -4.38 -3.21 23.09
CA THR A 111 -5.83 -3.07 22.93
C THR A 111 -6.17 -2.22 21.70
N GLU A 112 -6.89 -2.80 20.74
CA GLU A 112 -7.35 -2.10 19.52
C GLU A 112 -8.54 -1.17 19.80
N THR A 113 -8.45 0.07 19.34
CA THR A 113 -9.58 1.01 19.28
C THR A 113 -9.77 1.53 17.86
N THR A 114 -10.92 1.26 17.26
CA THR A 114 -11.25 1.77 15.92
C THR A 114 -11.67 3.24 15.97
N MET A 115 -11.05 4.06 15.15
CA MET A 115 -11.38 5.47 14.97
C MET A 115 -12.63 5.61 14.09
N ALA A 116 -13.58 6.43 14.53
CA ALA A 116 -14.79 6.72 13.76
C ALA A 116 -14.49 7.43 12.43
N ALA A 117 -15.21 7.08 11.37
CA ALA A 117 -15.08 7.67 10.03
C ALA A 117 -15.30 9.19 9.99
N SER A 118 -15.99 9.77 10.98
CA SER A 118 -16.15 11.23 11.09
C SER A 118 -14.88 11.97 11.53
N ARG A 119 -13.84 11.24 11.97
CA ARG A 119 -12.58 11.81 12.48
C ARG A 119 -11.44 11.79 11.46
N TYR A 120 -11.64 11.19 10.28
CA TYR A 120 -10.64 11.16 9.23
C TYR A 120 -11.27 11.41 7.86
N PHE A 121 -10.46 11.87 6.91
CA PHE A 121 -10.83 12.07 5.52
C PHE A 121 -9.83 11.32 4.65
N VAL A 122 -10.30 10.79 3.52
CA VAL A 122 -9.45 10.10 2.54
C VAL A 122 -9.41 10.96 1.27
N ASP A 123 -8.22 11.43 0.92
CA ASP A 123 -7.93 12.15 -0.32
C ASP A 123 -7.43 11.13 -1.36
N ASN A 124 -8.35 10.67 -2.21
CA ASN A 124 -8.06 9.75 -3.31
C ASN A 124 -7.80 10.47 -4.65
N ALA A 125 -7.91 11.80 -4.69
CA ALA A 125 -7.64 12.59 -5.89
C ALA A 125 -6.14 12.80 -6.11
N ARG A 126 -5.37 12.82 -5.01
CA ARG A 126 -3.91 12.93 -5.05
C ARG A 126 -3.25 11.57 -5.22
N GLU A 127 -2.16 11.53 -6.01
CA GLU A 127 -1.23 10.41 -6.04
C GLU A 127 0.10 10.80 -5.37
N PRO A 128 0.57 10.09 -4.32
CA PRO A 128 -0.09 9.03 -3.57
C PRO A 128 -1.24 9.54 -2.69
N ALA A 129 -2.23 8.67 -2.45
CA ALA A 129 -3.39 8.97 -1.62
C ALA A 129 -3.00 9.18 -0.14
N ARG A 130 -3.83 9.91 0.61
CA ARG A 130 -3.58 10.24 2.02
C ARG A 130 -4.84 10.47 2.83
#